data_AF-A0A059FPT0-F1
#
_entry.id   AF-A0A059FPT0-F1
#
_cell.length_a   1.000
_cell.length_b   1.000
_cell.length_c   1.000
_cell.angle_alpha   90.00
_cell.angle_beta   90.00
_cell.angle_gamma   90.00
#
_symmetry.space_group_name_H-M   'P 1'
#
loop_
_entity.id
_entity.type
_entity.pdbx_description
1 polymer ?
#
loop_
_entity_poly.entity_id
_entity_poly.type
_entity_poly.pdbx_seq_one_letter_code
_entity_poly.pdbx_strand_id
1 'polypeptide(L)'
;MGVKRNVILGLITLATFIGCGLMANAEAPDAPDAQIDYDGFVGLSGELGAYRQTRLVDLDTFNAMKADPDTILLDTRSSEAFHMGHIEGAINVNFSDFTDAKLAKALGDKTTRILIYCNNNFSDNVAPVMVKRVELALNVPTFINLYGYGYENIYELKGAHSIRDADIHWVSDWPDMLPAATLQEN
;
A
#
# COMPACT_ATOMS: atom_id res chain seq x y z
N MET A 1 -64.87 39.89 0.11
CA MET A 1 -65.01 38.53 -0.46
C MET A 1 -64.11 38.45 -1.68
N GLY A 2 -63.15 37.55 -1.90
CA GLY A 2 -62.59 36.46 -1.12
C GLY A 2 -61.28 36.04 -1.80
N VAL A 3 -60.12 36.40 -1.21
CA VAL A 3 -58.78 35.96 -1.63
C VAL A 3 -58.12 35.21 -0.48
N LYS A 4 -58.89 34.32 0.18
CA LYS A 4 -58.39 33.53 1.32
C LYS A 4 -58.58 32.02 1.15
N ARG A 5 -58.98 31.55 -0.04
CA ARG A 5 -59.32 30.13 -0.27
C ARG A 5 -58.37 29.35 -1.20
N ASN A 6 -57.25 29.95 -1.61
CA ASN A 6 -56.27 29.28 -2.49
C ASN A 6 -54.89 29.05 -1.86
N VAL A 7 -54.63 29.56 -0.65
CA VAL A 7 -53.33 29.34 0.03
C VAL A 7 -53.31 28.04 0.83
N ILE A 8 -54.49 27.57 1.28
CA ILE A 8 -54.60 26.34 2.10
C ILE A 8 -54.41 25.07 1.27
N LEU A 9 -54.69 25.09 -0.04
CA LEU A 9 -54.51 23.92 -0.91
C LEU A 9 -53.07 23.73 -1.41
N GLY A 10 -52.22 24.77 -1.36
CA GLY A 10 -50.82 24.68 -1.79
C GLY A 10 -49.85 24.20 -0.71
N LEU A 11 -50.24 24.29 0.57
CA LEU A 11 -49.41 23.83 1.70
C LEU A 11 -49.62 22.35 2.04
N ILE A 12 -50.73 21.74 1.61
CA ILE A 12 -51.00 20.31 1.84
C ILE A 12 -50.31 19.43 0.79
N THR A 13 -50.12 19.92 -0.44
CA THR A 13 -49.36 19.22 -1.49
C THR A 13 -47.84 19.30 -1.32
N LEU A 14 -47.31 20.26 -0.56
CA LEU A 14 -45.88 20.31 -0.22
C LEU A 14 -45.54 19.45 1.02
N ALA A 15 -46.52 19.17 1.88
CA ALA A 15 -46.34 18.32 3.06
C ALA A 15 -46.37 16.80 2.75
N THR A 16 -46.88 16.39 1.59
CA THR A 16 -46.92 14.96 1.19
C THR A 16 -45.64 14.48 0.50
N PHE A 17 -44.76 15.37 0.06
CA PHE A 17 -43.45 15.00 -0.51
C PHE A 17 -42.32 14.93 0.52
N ILE A 18 -42.52 15.47 1.73
CA ILE A 18 -41.51 15.43 2.81
C ILE A 18 -41.65 14.16 3.67
N GLY A 19 -42.80 13.47 3.61
CA GLY A 19 -43.12 12.34 4.49
C GLY A 19 -42.77 10.93 3.98
N CYS A 20 -42.40 10.76 2.70
CA CYS A 20 -42.13 9.42 2.11
C CYS A 20 -40.68 9.19 1.68
N GLY A 21 -39.77 10.14 1.90
CA GLY A 21 -38.36 10.03 1.48
C GLY A 21 -37.39 9.45 2.51
N LEU A 22 -37.86 9.21 3.74
CA LEU A 22 -37.04 8.77 4.87
C LEU A 22 -37.57 7.45 5.40
N MET A 23 -37.45 6.37 4.62
CA MET A 23 -37.25 4.99 5.09
C MET A 23 -36.86 4.13 3.87
N ALA A 24 -35.82 4.55 3.15
CA ALA A 24 -35.00 3.56 2.46
C ALA A 24 -34.04 3.00 3.52
N ASN A 25 -34.56 2.10 4.38
CA ASN A 25 -33.69 1.06 4.90
C ASN A 25 -33.31 0.25 3.67
N ALA A 26 -32.21 0.63 3.02
CA ALA A 26 -31.44 -0.33 2.26
C ALA A 26 -30.91 -1.31 3.30
N GLU A 27 -31.76 -2.27 3.67
CA GLU A 27 -31.32 -3.50 4.29
C GLU A 27 -30.30 -4.06 3.30
N ALA A 28 -29.02 -3.99 3.68
CA ALA A 28 -27.94 -4.53 2.86
C ALA A 28 -28.36 -5.96 2.49
N PRO A 29 -28.32 -6.34 1.21
CA PRO A 29 -28.69 -7.70 0.84
C PRO A 29 -27.83 -8.63 1.69
N ASP A 30 -28.45 -9.62 2.35
CA ASP A 30 -27.75 -10.69 3.08
C ASP A 30 -26.58 -11.15 2.22
N ALA A 31 -25.38 -10.66 2.51
CA ALA A 31 -24.20 -10.99 1.75
C ALA A 31 -23.89 -12.44 2.10
N PRO A 32 -24.02 -13.38 1.14
CA PRO A 32 -23.82 -14.77 1.44
C PRO A 32 -22.36 -14.97 1.76
N ASP A 33 -22.01 -15.37 3.00
CA ASP A 33 -20.75 -16.01 3.43
C ASP A 33 -19.54 -15.72 2.50
N ALA A 34 -19.27 -14.43 2.25
CA ALA A 34 -18.41 -14.03 1.15
C ALA A 34 -16.98 -13.94 1.67
N GLN A 35 -16.11 -14.82 1.16
CA GLN A 35 -14.67 -14.77 1.46
C GLN A 35 -13.95 -13.58 0.80
N ILE A 36 -14.70 -12.70 0.12
CA ILE A 36 -14.20 -11.54 -0.61
C ILE A 36 -15.03 -10.33 -0.19
N ASP A 37 -14.36 -9.35 0.40
CA ASP A 37 -14.98 -8.11 0.88
C ASP A 37 -14.34 -6.90 0.20
N TYR A 38 -14.94 -6.48 -0.91
CA TYR A 38 -14.45 -5.32 -1.66
C TYR A 38 -14.70 -4.01 -0.91
N ASP A 39 -15.87 -3.86 -0.28
CA ASP A 39 -16.22 -2.62 0.43
C ASP A 39 -15.35 -2.45 1.68
N GLY A 40 -15.05 -3.53 2.40
CA GLY A 40 -14.09 -3.54 3.50
C GLY A 40 -12.68 -3.17 3.04
N PHE A 41 -12.21 -3.70 1.90
CA PHE A 41 -10.93 -3.29 1.33
C PHE A 41 -10.90 -1.80 0.97
N VAL A 42 -11.96 -1.26 0.35
CA VAL A 42 -12.07 0.16 0.02
C VAL A 42 -12.07 1.03 1.27
N GLY A 43 -12.81 0.62 2.32
CA GLY A 43 -12.85 1.30 3.61
C GLY A 43 -11.45 1.38 4.26
N LEU A 44 -10.80 0.22 4.43
CA LEU A 44 -9.44 0.14 4.98
C LEU A 44 -8.45 1.00 4.17
N SER A 45 -8.50 0.91 2.85
CA SER A 45 -7.63 1.68 1.96
C SER A 45 -7.84 3.20 2.10
N GLY A 46 -9.09 3.63 2.25
CA GLY A 46 -9.44 5.04 2.44
C GLY A 46 -8.90 5.61 3.76
N GLU A 47 -9.03 4.86 4.85
CA GLU A 47 -8.55 5.25 6.18
C GLU A 47 -7.02 5.37 6.23
N LEU A 48 -6.31 4.44 5.57
CA LEU A 48 -4.86 4.39 5.59
C LEU A 48 -4.17 5.43 4.73
N GLY A 49 -4.88 6.09 3.81
CA GLY A 49 -4.28 7.05 2.87
C GLY A 49 -3.45 8.12 3.56
N ALA A 50 -4.02 8.80 4.57
CA ALA A 50 -3.31 9.84 5.33
C ALA A 50 -2.20 9.27 6.20
N TYR A 51 -2.44 8.15 6.87
CA TYR A 51 -1.45 7.47 7.69
C TYR A 51 -0.20 7.11 6.88
N ARG A 52 -0.39 6.47 5.73
CA ARG A 52 0.67 6.08 4.80
C ARG A 52 1.55 7.25 4.37
N GLN A 53 0.99 8.44 4.13
CA GLN A 53 1.79 9.63 3.77
C GLN A 53 2.79 10.02 4.86
N THR A 54 2.47 9.78 6.12
CA THR A 54 3.38 10.03 7.25
C THR A 54 4.48 8.96 7.39
N ARG A 55 4.37 7.86 6.65
CA ARG A 55 5.27 6.71 6.66
C ARG A 55 6.24 6.66 5.47
N LEU A 56 6.19 7.66 4.57
CA LEU A 56 7.16 7.81 3.49
C LEU A 56 8.44 8.46 4.01
N VAL A 57 9.56 7.75 3.91
CA VAL A 57 10.88 8.21 4.38
C VAL A 57 11.87 8.35 3.22
N ASP A 58 12.75 9.34 3.28
CA ASP A 58 13.83 9.50 2.29
C ASP A 58 14.91 8.41 2.46
N LEU A 59 15.85 8.34 1.51
CA LEU A 59 16.86 7.29 1.46
C LEU A 59 17.77 7.31 2.70
N ASP A 60 18.17 8.49 3.18
CA ASP A 60 19.01 8.62 4.38
C ASP A 60 18.30 8.08 5.62
N THR A 61 17.05 8.49 5.83
CA THR A 61 16.22 8.00 6.95
C THR A 61 15.95 6.50 6.82
N PHE A 62 15.67 6.02 5.61
CA PHE A 62 15.46 4.61 5.32
C PHE A 62 16.68 3.77 5.67
N ASN A 63 17.88 4.20 5.25
CA ASN A 63 19.13 3.53 5.58
C ASN A 63 19.45 3.59 7.08
N ALA A 64 19.18 4.70 7.75
CA ALA A 64 19.34 4.81 9.20
C ALA A 64 18.41 3.83 9.95
N MET A 65 17.15 3.71 9.52
CA MET A 65 16.23 2.71 10.07
C MET A 65 16.66 1.27 9.74
N LYS A 66 17.16 1.01 8.53
CA LYS A 66 17.63 -0.31 8.08
C LYS A 66 18.81 -0.82 8.92
N ALA A 67 19.62 0.08 9.46
CA ALA A 67 20.76 -0.28 10.31
C ALA A 67 20.38 -0.70 11.75
N ASP A 68 19.13 -0.47 12.16
CA ASP A 68 18.60 -0.89 13.46
C ASP A 68 18.32 -2.41 13.43
N PRO A 69 18.92 -3.22 14.34
CA PRO A 69 18.77 -4.67 14.34
C PRO A 69 17.34 -5.17 14.57
N ASP A 70 16.45 -4.34 15.13
CA ASP A 70 15.04 -4.66 15.36
C ASP A 70 14.14 -4.25 14.16
N THR A 71 14.75 -3.87 13.03
CA THR A 71 14.05 -3.49 11.80
C THR A 71 14.19 -4.56 10.73
N ILE A 72 13.06 -4.91 10.10
CA ILE A 72 13.03 -5.84 8.96
C ILE A 72 12.89 -5.04 7.67
N LEU A 73 13.80 -5.27 6.73
CA LEU A 73 13.63 -4.84 5.35
C LEU A 73 12.93 -5.95 4.56
N LEU A 74 11.77 -5.64 4.01
CA LEU A 74 10.91 -6.60 3.32
C LEU A 74 10.77 -6.25 1.84
N ASP A 75 11.16 -7.19 0.98
CA ASP A 75 10.88 -7.17 -0.45
C ASP A 75 9.73 -8.13 -0.77
N THR A 76 8.62 -7.60 -1.31
CA THR A 76 7.43 -8.38 -1.64
C THR A 76 7.27 -8.73 -3.11
N ARG A 77 8.29 -8.42 -3.93
CA ARG A 77 8.33 -8.84 -5.33
C ARG A 77 8.47 -10.36 -5.43
N SER A 78 8.39 -10.88 -6.66
CA SER A 78 8.61 -12.31 -6.89
C SER A 78 10.00 -12.74 -6.42
N SER A 79 10.11 -13.99 -5.99
CA SER A 79 11.39 -14.60 -5.60
C SER A 79 12.44 -14.45 -6.72
N GLU A 80 12.06 -14.66 -7.97
CA GLU A 80 12.96 -14.43 -9.12
C GLU A 80 13.50 -12.99 -9.16
N ALA A 81 12.62 -11.98 -9.04
CA ALA A 81 13.03 -10.57 -9.07
C ALA A 81 13.94 -10.22 -7.88
N PHE A 82 13.70 -10.83 -6.72
CA PHE A 82 14.57 -10.69 -5.55
C PHE A 82 15.96 -11.26 -5.81
N HIS A 83 16.07 -12.51 -6.29
CA HIS A 83 17.37 -13.14 -6.58
C HIS A 83 18.14 -12.41 -7.70
N MET A 84 17.43 -11.89 -8.71
CA MET A 84 18.02 -11.02 -9.74
C MET A 84 18.66 -9.76 -9.18
N GLY A 85 18.07 -9.19 -8.12
CA GLY A 85 18.66 -8.09 -7.38
C GLY A 85 17.68 -7.42 -6.42
N HIS A 86 18.21 -6.99 -5.28
CA HIS A 86 17.47 -6.45 -4.16
C HIS A 86 18.35 -5.51 -3.32
N ILE A 87 17.76 -4.80 -2.37
CA ILE A 87 18.52 -4.00 -1.39
C ILE A 87 19.13 -4.95 -0.36
N GLU A 88 20.42 -4.79 -0.06
CA GLU A 88 21.16 -5.61 0.90
C GLU A 88 20.48 -5.66 2.28
N GLY A 89 20.31 -6.87 2.79
CA GLY A 89 19.67 -7.16 4.07
C GLY A 89 18.16 -7.39 3.98
N ALA A 90 17.55 -7.23 2.79
CA ALA A 90 16.14 -7.53 2.60
C ALA A 90 15.85 -9.03 2.74
N ILE A 91 14.70 -9.38 3.33
CA ILE A 91 14.10 -10.71 3.21
C ILE A 91 13.00 -10.68 2.15
N ASN A 92 12.73 -11.83 1.53
CA ASN A 92 11.67 -11.96 0.53
C ASN A 92 10.45 -12.74 1.06
N VAL A 93 9.29 -12.10 1.00
CA VAL A 93 7.98 -12.77 1.11
C VAL A 93 7.11 -12.21 0.00
N ASN A 94 6.86 -13.00 -1.04
CA ASN A 94 6.02 -12.55 -2.15
C ASN A 94 4.66 -12.06 -1.63
N PHE A 95 4.20 -10.91 -2.12
CA PHE A 95 2.91 -10.33 -1.76
C PHE A 95 1.74 -11.33 -1.86
N SER A 96 1.70 -12.15 -2.91
CA SER A 96 0.62 -13.13 -3.11
C SER A 96 0.63 -14.29 -2.11
N ASP A 97 1.71 -14.43 -1.34
CA ASP A 97 1.89 -15.47 -0.34
C ASP A 97 1.52 -15.02 1.08
N PHE A 98 1.02 -13.80 1.26
CA PHE A 98 0.68 -13.28 2.58
C PHE A 98 -0.42 -14.12 3.24
N THR A 99 -0.12 -14.59 4.44
CA THR A 99 -1.03 -15.27 5.38
C THR A 99 -0.54 -14.96 6.79
N ASP A 100 -1.39 -15.08 7.81
CA ASP A 100 -0.97 -14.88 9.21
C ASP A 100 0.26 -15.72 9.57
N ALA A 101 0.25 -17.01 9.21
CA ALA A 101 1.34 -17.93 9.54
C ALA A 101 2.66 -17.57 8.83
N LYS A 102 2.61 -17.24 7.53
CA LYS A 102 3.82 -16.86 6.77
C LYS A 102 4.38 -15.53 7.26
N LEU A 103 3.53 -14.54 7.50
CA LEU A 103 3.96 -13.24 8.00
C LEU A 103 4.51 -13.36 9.43
N ALA A 104 3.85 -14.07 10.35
CA ALA A 104 4.36 -14.24 11.71
C ALA A 104 5.71 -14.97 11.73
N LYS A 105 5.89 -15.96 10.85
CA LYS A 105 7.18 -16.65 10.69
C LYS A 105 8.29 -15.72 10.18
N ALA A 106 7.98 -14.83 9.25
CA ALA A 106 8.96 -13.96 8.61
C ALA A 106 9.24 -12.67 9.40
N LEU A 107 8.21 -12.07 9.99
CA LEU A 107 8.22 -10.73 10.57
C LEU A 107 8.19 -10.72 12.10
N GLY A 108 7.86 -11.85 12.72
CA GLY A 108 7.76 -11.99 14.17
C GLY A 108 6.57 -11.21 14.74
N ASP A 109 6.86 -10.35 15.73
CA ASP A 109 5.84 -9.60 16.46
C ASP A 109 5.18 -8.51 15.59
N LYS A 110 3.94 -8.15 15.91
CA LYS A 110 3.19 -7.11 15.18
C LYS A 110 3.76 -5.70 15.36
N THR A 111 4.57 -5.48 16.39
CA THR A 111 5.24 -4.20 16.70
C THR A 111 6.56 -4.01 15.95
N THR A 112 7.09 -5.06 15.31
CA THR A 112 8.33 -5.01 14.53
C THR A 112 8.29 -3.89 13.50
N ARG A 113 9.36 -3.09 13.41
CA ARG A 113 9.46 -2.08 12.34
C ARG A 113 9.72 -2.77 11.01
N ILE A 114 8.92 -2.44 10.00
CA ILE A 114 9.05 -3.01 8.65
C ILE A 114 9.32 -1.89 7.66
N LEU A 115 10.41 -2.01 6.91
CA LEU A 115 10.72 -1.18 5.76
C LEU A 115 10.31 -1.89 4.48
N ILE A 116 9.61 -1.21 3.57
CA ILE A 116 9.24 -1.76 2.26
C ILE A 116 9.71 -0.88 1.11
N TYR A 117 9.97 -1.53 -0.03
CA TYR A 117 10.25 -0.90 -1.31
C TYR A 117 9.74 -1.79 -2.46
N CYS A 118 9.59 -1.23 -3.66
CA CYS A 118 9.17 -1.99 -4.85
C CYS A 118 9.85 -1.50 -6.13
N ASN A 119 9.46 -2.04 -7.28
CA ASN A 119 9.93 -1.64 -8.61
C ASN A 119 9.86 -0.11 -8.83
N ASN A 120 8.76 0.52 -8.43
CA ASN A 120 8.53 1.94 -8.68
C ASN A 120 9.39 2.87 -7.80
N ASN A 121 10.15 2.31 -6.84
CA ASN A 121 11.18 3.06 -6.14
C ASN A 121 12.49 3.19 -6.92
N PHE A 122 12.55 2.64 -8.14
CA PHE A 122 13.74 2.71 -8.98
C PHE A 122 13.43 3.34 -10.35
N SER A 123 14.33 4.21 -10.81
CA SER A 123 14.18 4.97 -12.05
C SER A 123 14.72 4.22 -13.28
N ASP A 124 15.48 3.15 -13.08
CA ASP A 124 16.24 2.48 -14.13
C ASP A 124 15.35 1.81 -15.19
N ASN A 125 14.14 1.38 -14.81
CA ASN A 125 13.17 0.71 -15.68
C ASN A 125 13.77 -0.45 -16.51
N VAL A 126 14.58 -1.26 -15.84
CA VAL A 126 15.18 -2.50 -16.36
C VAL A 126 14.86 -3.63 -15.40
N ALA A 127 14.99 -4.89 -15.84
CA ALA A 127 14.88 -6.01 -14.92
C ALA A 127 15.96 -5.93 -13.81
N PRO A 128 15.64 -6.24 -12.54
CA PRO A 128 14.35 -6.74 -12.04
C PRO A 128 13.35 -5.65 -11.59
N VAL A 129 13.65 -4.37 -11.84
CA VAL A 129 12.89 -3.19 -11.40
C VAL A 129 12.12 -2.50 -12.53
N MET A 130 11.54 -3.27 -13.45
CA MET A 130 10.65 -2.73 -14.50
C MET A 130 9.49 -1.94 -13.89
N VAL A 131 9.29 -0.70 -14.33
CA VAL A 131 8.31 0.21 -13.74
C VAL A 131 6.89 -0.33 -13.92
N LYS A 132 6.07 -0.26 -12.87
CA LYS A 132 4.63 -0.59 -12.94
C LYS A 132 3.82 0.69 -13.13
N ARG A 133 2.54 0.55 -13.51
CA ARG A 133 1.61 1.69 -13.51
C ARG A 133 1.60 2.32 -12.11
N VAL A 134 1.64 3.65 -12.03
CA VAL A 134 1.82 4.38 -10.77
C VAL A 134 0.71 4.04 -9.77
N GLU A 135 -0.52 3.89 -10.27
CA GLU A 135 -1.72 3.52 -9.49
C GLU A 135 -1.67 2.08 -8.97
N LEU A 136 -0.79 1.24 -9.54
CA LEU A 136 -0.63 -0.18 -9.25
C LEU A 136 0.77 -0.52 -8.71
N ALA A 137 1.49 0.49 -8.19
CA ALA A 137 2.79 0.29 -7.57
C ALA A 137 2.65 -0.65 -6.36
N LEU A 138 3.42 -1.74 -6.33
CA LEU A 138 3.26 -2.86 -5.40
C LEU A 138 3.34 -2.46 -3.91
N ASN A 139 4.06 -1.38 -3.58
CA ASN A 139 4.13 -0.90 -2.20
C ASN A 139 2.76 -0.48 -1.63
N VAL A 140 1.88 0.09 -2.45
CA VAL A 140 0.56 0.56 -1.98
C VAL A 140 -0.28 -0.61 -1.43
N PRO A 141 -0.56 -1.68 -2.20
CA PRO A 141 -1.26 -2.83 -1.66
C PRO A 141 -0.46 -3.57 -0.58
N THR A 142 0.88 -3.61 -0.67
CA THR A 142 1.73 -4.21 0.38
C THR A 142 1.52 -3.54 1.73
N PHE A 143 1.57 -2.20 1.78
CA PHE A 143 1.35 -1.43 2.99
C PHE A 143 -0.04 -1.69 3.59
N ILE A 144 -1.08 -1.62 2.77
CA ILE A 144 -2.47 -1.85 3.19
C ILE A 144 -2.64 -3.27 3.75
N ASN A 145 -2.04 -4.27 3.11
CA ASN A 145 -2.17 -5.66 3.56
C ASN A 145 -1.39 -5.91 4.85
N LEU A 146 -0.14 -5.44 4.97
CA LEU A 146 0.62 -5.55 6.22
C LEU A 146 -0.17 -4.95 7.40
N TYR A 147 -0.74 -3.75 7.19
CA TYR A 147 -1.59 -3.11 8.19
C TYR A 147 -2.84 -3.95 8.50
N GLY A 148 -3.53 -4.45 7.47
CA GLY A 148 -4.70 -5.32 7.63
C GLY A 148 -4.40 -6.62 8.39
N TYR A 149 -3.19 -7.16 8.26
CA TYR A 149 -2.68 -8.27 9.06
C TYR A 149 -2.17 -7.86 10.46
N GLY A 150 -2.34 -6.59 10.85
CA GLY A 150 -1.99 -6.05 12.17
C GLY A 150 -0.55 -5.55 12.31
N TYR A 151 0.26 -5.51 11.26
CA TYR A 151 1.60 -4.91 11.31
C TYR A 151 1.49 -3.42 11.01
N GLU A 152 1.50 -2.58 12.02
CA GLU A 152 1.22 -1.15 11.82
C GLU A 152 2.48 -0.29 11.68
N ASN A 153 3.63 -0.76 12.16
CA ASN A 153 4.91 -0.03 12.19
C ASN A 153 5.67 -0.13 10.84
N ILE A 154 4.99 0.26 9.76
CA ILE A 154 5.49 0.15 8.37
C ILE A 154 6.02 1.51 7.90
N TYR A 155 7.16 1.51 7.21
CA TYR A 155 7.69 2.66 6.49
C TYR A 155 8.06 2.28 5.06
N GLU A 156 7.94 3.24 4.13
CA GLU A 156 8.24 3.00 2.72
C GLU A 156 9.33 3.93 2.22
N LEU A 157 10.22 3.40 1.39
CA LEU A 157 11.17 4.22 0.66
C LEU A 157 10.41 5.22 -0.23
N LYS A 158 10.73 6.50 -0.11
CA LYS A 158 10.17 7.59 -0.91
C LYS A 158 11.03 7.83 -2.14
N GLY A 159 10.37 8.17 -3.26
CA GLY A 159 11.04 8.60 -4.49
C GLY A 159 11.45 7.46 -5.40
N ALA A 160 12.18 7.81 -6.45
CA ALA A 160 12.72 6.90 -7.45
C ALA A 160 14.25 7.08 -7.53
N HIS A 161 15.00 6.03 -7.22
CA HIS A 161 16.45 6.01 -7.08
C HIS A 161 17.08 5.17 -8.20
N SER A 162 18.37 5.31 -8.47
CA SER A 162 19.04 4.36 -9.38
C SER A 162 19.53 3.16 -8.58
N ILE A 163 19.39 1.95 -9.12
CA ILE A 163 20.04 0.75 -8.54
C ILE A 163 21.58 0.83 -8.56
N ARG A 164 22.14 1.79 -9.30
CA ARG A 164 23.60 2.06 -9.35
C ARG A 164 24.06 3.07 -8.29
N ASP A 165 23.12 3.69 -7.57
CA ASP A 165 23.45 4.53 -6.44
C ASP A 165 24.05 3.66 -5.33
N ALA A 166 25.24 4.03 -4.85
CA ALA A 166 25.94 3.27 -3.81
C ALA A 166 25.13 3.23 -2.51
N ASP A 167 24.39 4.29 -2.21
CA ASP A 167 23.59 4.40 -0.98
C ASP A 167 22.35 3.50 -1.01
N ILE A 168 21.97 2.96 -2.17
CA ILE A 168 20.90 1.95 -2.28
C ILE A 168 21.37 0.58 -1.78
N HIS A 169 22.68 0.32 -1.74
CA HIS A 169 23.24 -0.97 -1.35
C HIS A 169 22.63 -2.14 -2.14
N TRP A 170 22.57 -2.00 -3.48
CA TRP A 170 21.99 -3.01 -4.35
C TRP A 170 22.90 -4.24 -4.47
N VAL A 171 22.34 -5.43 -4.26
CA VAL A 171 23.03 -6.72 -4.37
C VAL A 171 22.25 -7.65 -5.29
N SER A 172 22.89 -8.74 -5.73
CA SER A 172 22.29 -9.78 -6.56
C SER A 172 22.85 -11.14 -6.19
N ASP A 173 22.01 -12.17 -6.23
CA ASP A 173 22.44 -13.56 -6.10
C ASP A 173 23.00 -14.09 -7.44
N TRP A 174 22.80 -13.33 -8.53
CA TRP A 174 23.24 -13.64 -9.89
C TRP A 174 24.29 -12.62 -10.34
N PRO A 175 25.59 -12.85 -10.03
CA PRO A 175 26.64 -11.84 -10.18
C PRO A 175 26.82 -11.35 -11.63
N ASP A 176 26.47 -12.16 -12.64
CA ASP A 176 26.53 -11.78 -14.05
C ASP A 176 25.50 -10.71 -14.45
N MET A 177 24.53 -10.41 -13.58
CA MET A 177 23.46 -9.42 -13.80
C MET A 177 23.68 -8.10 -13.06
N LEU A 178 24.77 -7.95 -12.28
CA LEU A 178 25.07 -6.68 -11.63
C LEU A 178 25.44 -5.63 -12.70
N PRO A 179 24.89 -4.40 -12.64
CA PRO A 179 25.34 -3.34 -13.51
C PRO A 179 26.85 -3.11 -13.27
N ALA A 180 27.64 -3.14 -14.34
CA ALA A 180 29.06 -2.83 -14.25
C ALA A 180 29.26 -1.52 -13.48
N ALA A 181 30.14 -1.53 -12.47
CA ALA A 181 30.48 -0.34 -11.71
C ALA A 181 30.88 0.76 -12.71
N THR A 182 30.25 1.93 -12.62
CA THR A 182 30.67 3.10 -13.37
C THR A 182 32.12 3.39 -12.99
N LEU A 183 33.05 3.17 -13.93
CA LEU A 183 34.34 3.82 -13.88
C LEU A 183 34.02 5.32 -13.83
N GLN A 184 34.32 5.96 -12.70
CA GLN A 184 34.38 7.41 -12.66
C GLN A 184 35.48 7.81 -13.65
N GLU A 185 35.08 8.26 -14.83
CA GLU A 185 35.98 9.01 -15.71
C GLU A 185 36.26 10.34 -15.03
N ASN A 186 37.50 10.50 -14.56
CA ASN A 186 38.07 11.79 -14.17
C ASN A 186 38.36 12.64 -15.41
#